data_AF-A0A164BBZ9-F1
#
_entry.id   AF-A0A164BBZ9-F1
#
_cell.length_a   1.000
_cell.length_b   1.000
_cell.length_c   1.000
_cell.angle_alpha   90.00
_cell.angle_beta   90.00
_cell.angle_gamma   90.00
#
_symmetry.space_group_name_H-M   'P 1'
#
loop_
_entity.id
_entity.type
_entity.pdbx_description
1 polymer ?
#
loop_
_entity_poly.entity_id
_entity_poly.type
_entity_poly.pdbx_seq_one_letter_code
_entity_poly.pdbx_strand_id
1 'polypeptide(L)'
;MTILGGDDEGRLRALLDSLGYDLEPSILIGGWATNARVGGEISHDIDLIITEQSLRQRLPERLTGYSENRLHSGGRKARGDADGVHVDAYFPYESKLGSKLLLDVGVLTQYVDPDLKVEGWLMLTLDAHIATKVAALLDRHATEKGRKDARELVALIDSGGTAAGVIEVLLASCGGPAGDVPDHVRTTFELLPKLAGLNQKDRRRYASLAREWVEEAELRLRRAADGHAGPTLSGGA
;
A
#
# COMPACT_ATOMS: atom_id res chain seq x y z
N MET A 1 -18.36 -13.04 6.84
CA MET A 1 -18.09 -12.00 7.86
C MET A 1 -18.11 -12.67 9.23
N THR A 2 -16.94 -12.94 9.79
CA THR A 2 -16.80 -13.47 11.15
C THR A 2 -16.35 -12.30 12.01
N ILE A 3 -17.20 -11.87 12.93
CA ILE A 3 -16.79 -10.94 13.99
C ILE A 3 -15.93 -11.78 14.93
N LEU A 4 -14.64 -11.46 15.02
CA LEU A 4 -13.71 -12.14 15.92
C LEU A 4 -14.16 -11.91 17.37
N GLY A 5 -14.15 -12.96 18.18
CA GLY A 5 -14.32 -12.82 19.63
C GLY A 5 -13.12 -12.08 20.22
N GLY A 6 -13.29 -11.47 21.41
CA GLY A 6 -12.19 -10.75 22.09
C GLY A 6 -10.94 -11.62 22.33
N ASP A 7 -11.12 -12.92 22.52
CA ASP A 7 -10.03 -13.90 22.69
C ASP A 7 -9.25 -14.16 21.38
N ASP A 8 -9.95 -14.13 20.24
CA ASP A 8 -9.32 -14.33 18.93
C ASP A 8 -8.50 -13.09 18.52
N GLU A 9 -8.99 -11.89 18.81
CA GLU A 9 -8.24 -10.65 18.56
C GLU A 9 -6.96 -10.59 19.39
N GLY A 10 -7.03 -10.96 20.68
CA GLY A 10 -5.86 -11.01 21.55
C GLY A 10 -4.79 -11.98 21.03
N ARG A 11 -5.20 -13.16 20.56
CA ARG A 11 -4.30 -14.15 19.95
C ARG A 11 -3.65 -13.62 18.67
N LEU A 12 -4.41 -12.97 17.80
CA LEU A 12 -3.89 -12.39 16.57
C LEU A 12 -2.86 -11.27 16.82
N ARG A 13 -3.12 -10.42 17.82
CA ARG A 13 -2.17 -9.36 18.23
C ARG A 13 -0.88 -9.95 18.79
N ALA A 14 -0.96 -10.98 19.63
CA ALA A 14 0.20 -11.68 20.16
C ALA A 14 1.02 -12.36 19.04
N LEU A 15 0.36 -12.93 18.04
CA LEU A 15 1.03 -13.48 16.86
C LEU A 15 1.75 -12.39 16.05
N LEU A 16 1.09 -11.24 15.82
CA LEU A 16 1.69 -10.13 15.09
C LEU A 16 2.95 -9.61 15.80
N ASP A 17 2.92 -9.49 17.12
CA ASP A 17 4.06 -9.09 17.95
C ASP A 17 5.19 -10.13 17.88
N SER A 18 4.88 -11.42 18.05
CA SER A 18 5.87 -12.50 17.92
C SER A 18 6.54 -12.50 16.54
N LEU A 19 5.77 -12.33 15.46
CA LEU A 19 6.31 -12.24 14.11
C LEU A 19 7.15 -10.97 13.92
N GLY A 20 6.76 -9.85 14.54
CA GLY A 20 7.51 -8.60 14.53
C GLY A 20 8.88 -8.76 15.15
N TYR A 21 8.96 -9.39 16.33
CA TYR A 21 10.22 -9.73 16.97
C TYR A 21 11.09 -10.66 16.10
N ASP A 22 10.47 -11.64 15.44
CA ASP A 22 11.19 -12.58 14.59
C ASP A 22 11.62 -12.00 13.25
N LEU A 23 11.00 -10.93 12.78
CA LEU A 23 11.23 -10.39 11.45
C LEU A 23 11.68 -8.93 11.48
N GLU A 24 12.05 -8.37 12.64
CA GLU A 24 12.59 -7.01 12.72
C GLU A 24 14.01 -6.93 12.09
N PRO A 25 14.31 -5.91 11.27
CA PRO A 25 13.38 -4.90 10.76
C PRO A 25 12.57 -5.41 9.56
N SER A 26 11.25 -5.37 9.63
CA SER A 26 10.36 -5.54 8.47
C SER A 26 9.25 -4.51 8.53
N ILE A 27 8.68 -4.17 7.37
CA ILE A 27 7.65 -3.15 7.27
C ILE A 27 6.29 -3.82 7.22
N LEU A 28 5.41 -3.49 8.17
CA LEU A 28 4.03 -3.94 8.17
C LEU A 28 3.21 -3.11 7.18
N ILE A 29 2.42 -3.79 6.34
CA ILE A 29 1.52 -3.16 5.38
C ILE A 29 0.11 -3.77 5.50
N GLY A 30 -0.76 -3.51 4.52
CA GLY A 30 -2.04 -4.21 4.44
C GLY A 30 -3.03 -3.81 5.54
N GLY A 31 -3.90 -4.74 5.93
CA GLY A 31 -5.00 -4.44 6.86
C GLY A 31 -4.55 -4.18 8.30
N TRP A 32 -3.49 -4.86 8.74
CA TRP A 32 -2.90 -4.65 10.07
C TRP A 32 -2.27 -3.26 10.21
N ALA A 33 -1.55 -2.81 9.18
CA ALA A 33 -1.01 -1.46 9.18
C ALA A 33 -2.11 -0.38 9.19
N THR A 34 -3.24 -0.62 8.50
CA THR A 34 -4.40 0.27 8.62
C THR A 34 -4.97 0.29 10.04
N ASN A 35 -5.17 -0.90 10.65
CA ASN A 35 -5.69 -0.98 12.02
C ASN A 35 -4.82 -0.23 13.02
N ALA A 36 -3.50 -0.35 12.90
CA ALA A 36 -2.56 0.37 13.76
C ALA A 36 -2.64 1.91 13.59
N ARG A 37 -2.92 2.40 12.38
CA ARG A 37 -2.98 3.85 12.09
C ARG A 37 -4.32 4.50 12.44
N VAL A 38 -5.43 3.86 12.06
CA VAL A 38 -6.77 4.46 12.12
C VAL A 38 -7.83 3.56 12.76
N GLY A 39 -7.42 2.43 13.33
CA GLY A 39 -8.34 1.42 13.86
C GLY A 39 -9.15 0.71 12.78
N GLY A 40 -10.31 0.17 13.16
CA GLY A 40 -11.22 -0.53 12.26
C GLY A 40 -11.02 -2.06 12.24
N GLU A 41 -11.59 -2.71 11.23
CA GLU A 41 -11.63 -4.17 11.13
C GLU A 41 -10.23 -4.80 10.96
N ILE A 42 -9.84 -5.66 11.91
CA ILE A 42 -8.61 -6.44 11.84
C ILE A 42 -8.66 -7.41 10.66
N SER A 43 -7.53 -7.52 9.96
CA SER A 43 -7.35 -8.49 8.88
C SER A 43 -6.99 -9.86 9.44
N HIS A 44 -7.55 -10.91 8.86
CA HIS A 44 -7.08 -12.28 9.12
C HIS A 44 -5.74 -12.57 8.45
N ASP A 45 -5.37 -11.83 7.41
CA ASP A 45 -4.10 -11.98 6.69
C ASP A 45 -3.11 -10.92 7.19
N ILE A 46 -1.82 -11.29 7.33
CA ILE A 46 -0.71 -10.37 7.63
C ILE A 46 0.09 -10.14 6.35
N ASP A 47 0.23 -8.87 5.96
CA ASP A 47 1.00 -8.46 4.79
C ASP A 47 2.24 -7.68 5.26
N LEU A 48 3.43 -8.03 4.79
CA LEU A 48 4.67 -7.36 5.17
C LEU A 48 5.67 -7.21 4.01
N ILE A 49 6.59 -6.25 4.14
CA ILE A 49 7.78 -6.12 3.29
C ILE A 49 9.01 -6.52 4.11
N ILE A 50 9.75 -7.49 3.60
CA ILE A 50 11.02 -7.94 4.18
C ILE A 50 12.12 -6.99 3.73
N THR A 51 12.75 -6.23 4.64
CA THR A 51 13.76 -5.23 4.22
C THR A 51 15.14 -5.82 3.99
N GLU A 52 15.41 -7.04 4.48
CA GLU A 52 16.73 -7.66 4.43
C GLU A 52 16.70 -9.12 3.96
N GLN A 53 17.74 -9.53 3.23
CA GLN A 53 17.86 -10.90 2.73
C GLN A 53 18.00 -11.95 3.84
N SER A 54 18.64 -11.58 4.97
CA SER A 54 18.77 -12.42 6.17
C SER A 54 17.39 -12.80 6.75
N LEU A 55 16.44 -11.88 6.75
CA LEU A 55 15.08 -12.10 7.25
C LEU A 55 14.25 -13.00 6.33
N ARG A 56 14.44 -12.89 5.01
CA ARG A 56 13.84 -13.83 4.04
C ARG A 56 14.24 -15.27 4.32
N GLN A 57 15.49 -15.51 4.75
CA GLN A 57 15.97 -16.84 5.11
C GLN A 57 15.29 -17.40 6.37
N ARG A 58 14.71 -16.55 7.23
CA ARG A 58 13.96 -16.96 8.43
C ARG A 58 12.51 -17.32 8.12
N LEU A 59 11.96 -16.90 6.98
CA LEU A 59 10.56 -17.17 6.63
C LEU A 59 10.22 -18.67 6.57
N PRO A 60 11.04 -19.57 5.99
CA PRO A 60 10.75 -21.01 6.00
C PRO A 60 10.74 -21.64 7.40
N GLU A 61 11.45 -21.04 8.37
CA GLU A 61 11.49 -21.52 9.76
C GLU A 61 10.25 -21.05 10.54
N ARG A 62 9.69 -19.89 10.17
CA ARG A 62 8.56 -19.26 10.86
C ARG A 62 7.21 -19.57 10.24
N LEU A 63 7.17 -19.88 8.94
CA LEU A 63 5.94 -20.09 8.21
C LEU A 63 5.79 -21.56 7.82
N THR A 64 4.70 -22.15 8.27
CA THR A 64 4.24 -23.45 7.76
C THR A 64 3.69 -23.27 6.34
N GLY A 65 3.83 -24.29 5.48
CA GLY A 65 3.38 -24.20 4.09
C GLY A 65 4.13 -23.15 3.24
N TYR A 66 5.34 -22.76 3.65
CA TYR A 66 6.14 -21.75 2.96
C TYR A 66 6.30 -22.06 1.47
N SER A 67 6.00 -21.06 0.65
CA SER A 67 6.24 -21.09 -0.79
C SER A 67 6.60 -19.70 -1.31
N GLU A 68 7.47 -19.65 -2.31
CA GLU A 68 7.70 -18.44 -3.08
C GLU A 68 7.03 -18.56 -4.45
N ASN A 69 6.09 -17.67 -4.73
CA ASN A 69 5.28 -17.70 -5.93
C ASN A 69 5.56 -16.48 -6.80
N ARG A 70 5.48 -16.67 -8.12
CA ARG A 70 5.47 -15.55 -9.05
C ARG A 70 4.16 -14.78 -8.91
N LEU A 71 4.26 -13.46 -8.81
CA LEU A 71 3.10 -12.57 -8.77
C LEU A 71 2.50 -12.38 -10.17
N HIS A 72 1.18 -12.20 -10.24
CA HIS A 72 0.50 -11.83 -11.48
C HIS A 72 0.95 -10.46 -12.02
N SER A 73 1.38 -9.56 -11.14
CA SER A 73 2.00 -8.26 -11.46
C SER A 73 3.45 -8.38 -12.01
N GLY A 74 3.99 -9.60 -12.12
CA GLY A 74 5.41 -9.82 -12.30
C GLY A 74 6.16 -9.67 -10.98
N GLY A 75 7.16 -10.53 -10.75
CA GLY A 75 7.92 -10.55 -9.52
C GLY A 75 7.70 -11.79 -8.65
N ARG A 76 8.23 -11.79 -7.43
CA ARG A 76 8.08 -12.88 -6.44
C ARG A 76 7.55 -12.34 -5.11
N LYS A 77 6.69 -13.12 -4.46
CA LYS A 77 6.37 -12.98 -3.03
C LYS A 77 6.49 -14.33 -2.35
N ALA A 78 6.76 -14.33 -1.05
CA ALA A 78 6.56 -15.50 -0.21
C ALA A 78 5.15 -15.52 0.36
N ARG A 79 4.65 -16.72 0.61
CA ARG A 79 3.42 -16.98 1.36
C ARG A 79 3.61 -18.18 2.28
N GLY A 80 2.97 -18.13 3.44
CA GLY A 80 2.80 -19.28 4.31
C GLY A 80 1.79 -18.98 5.41
N ASP A 81 1.80 -19.80 6.44
CA ASP A 81 0.89 -19.74 7.57
C ASP A 81 1.66 -19.71 8.89
N ALA A 82 1.31 -18.77 9.77
CA ALA A 82 1.78 -18.71 11.15
C ALA A 82 0.57 -18.90 12.07
N ASP A 83 0.54 -19.96 12.87
CA ASP A 83 -0.58 -20.29 13.78
C ASP A 83 -2.00 -20.26 13.15
N GLY A 84 -2.10 -20.60 11.86
CA GLY A 84 -3.35 -20.61 11.09
C GLY A 84 -3.73 -19.26 10.47
N VAL A 85 -2.84 -18.27 10.53
CA VAL A 85 -2.96 -16.95 9.90
C VAL A 85 -2.10 -16.91 8.65
N HIS A 86 -2.69 -16.51 7.53
CA HIS A 86 -1.97 -16.33 6.29
C HIS A 86 -1.01 -15.14 6.37
N VAL A 87 0.22 -15.37 5.96
CA VAL A 87 1.27 -14.36 5.87
C VAL A 87 1.71 -14.22 4.43
N ASP A 88 1.60 -13.01 3.88
CA ASP A 88 2.11 -12.61 2.56
C ASP A 88 3.33 -11.69 2.75
N ALA A 89 4.49 -12.14 2.27
CA ALA A 89 5.75 -11.41 2.42
C ALA A 89 6.29 -10.96 1.06
N TYR A 90 6.48 -9.65 0.93
CA TYR A 90 6.97 -8.98 -0.27
C TYR A 90 8.45 -8.63 -0.14
N PHE A 91 9.17 -8.70 -1.27
CA PHE A 91 10.62 -8.54 -1.34
C PHE A 91 11.00 -7.29 -2.16
N PRO A 92 11.83 -6.38 -1.63
CA PRO A 92 12.38 -5.25 -2.37
C PRO A 92 13.01 -5.69 -3.69
N TYR A 93 12.82 -4.89 -4.74
CA TYR A 93 13.34 -5.13 -6.10
C TYR A 93 12.79 -6.37 -6.84
N GLU A 94 12.02 -7.21 -6.16
CA GLU A 94 11.42 -8.42 -6.73
C GLU A 94 9.91 -8.41 -6.70
N SER A 95 9.28 -7.71 -5.77
CA SER A 95 7.84 -7.62 -5.63
C SER A 95 7.29 -6.32 -6.21
N LYS A 96 6.07 -6.42 -6.76
CA LYS A 96 5.25 -5.27 -7.17
C LYS A 96 3.85 -5.38 -6.60
N LEU A 97 3.35 -4.30 -5.99
CA LEU A 97 2.00 -4.26 -5.43
C LEU A 97 0.99 -3.75 -6.46
N GLY A 98 -0.10 -4.50 -6.59
CA GLY A 98 -1.14 -4.24 -7.57
C GLY A 98 -0.74 -4.62 -9.00
N SER A 99 -1.73 -4.91 -9.85
CA SER A 99 -1.55 -5.30 -11.24
C SER A 99 -1.58 -4.13 -12.22
N LYS A 100 -2.24 -3.03 -11.83
CA LYS A 100 -2.33 -1.80 -12.64
C LYS A 100 -1.17 -0.84 -12.37
N LEU A 101 -1.03 -0.44 -11.11
CA LEU A 101 0.02 0.50 -10.69
C LEU A 101 1.41 -0.14 -10.57
N LEU A 102 1.47 -1.45 -10.33
CA LEU A 102 2.73 -2.20 -10.29
C LEU A 102 3.75 -1.56 -9.32
N LEU A 103 3.31 -1.14 -8.12
CA LEU A 103 4.12 -0.34 -7.20
C LEU A 103 5.38 -1.12 -6.78
N ASP A 104 6.55 -0.58 -7.09
CA ASP A 104 7.85 -1.17 -6.76
C ASP A 104 8.07 -1.16 -5.25
N VAL A 105 8.14 -2.35 -4.66
CA VAL A 105 8.34 -2.53 -3.23
C VAL A 105 9.70 -1.98 -2.77
N GLY A 106 10.73 -2.03 -3.62
CA GLY A 106 12.05 -1.46 -3.31
C GLY A 106 12.07 0.07 -3.29
N VAL A 107 11.13 0.74 -3.96
CA VAL A 107 10.92 2.19 -3.81
C VAL A 107 10.13 2.47 -2.53
N LEU A 108 9.10 1.66 -2.22
CA LEU A 108 8.30 1.84 -1.01
C LEU A 108 9.12 1.76 0.28
N THR A 109 10.21 0.98 0.33
CA THR A 109 11.08 0.91 1.51
C THR A 109 11.80 2.24 1.83
N GLN A 110 11.81 3.21 0.92
CA GLN A 110 12.34 4.55 1.16
C GLN A 110 11.35 5.46 1.90
N TYR A 111 10.07 5.06 1.95
CA TYR A 111 8.99 5.79 2.60
C TYR A 111 8.59 5.15 3.92
N VAL A 112 9.58 4.86 4.77
CA VAL A 112 9.35 4.41 6.15
C VAL A 112 9.13 5.62 7.05
N ASP A 113 8.11 5.54 7.89
CA ASP A 113 7.79 6.53 8.92
C ASP A 113 8.82 6.43 10.06
N PRO A 114 9.68 7.44 10.25
CA PRO A 114 10.74 7.36 11.27
C PRO A 114 10.17 7.43 12.70
N ASP A 115 8.97 7.97 12.86
CA ASP A 115 8.36 8.25 14.16
C ASP A 115 7.30 7.21 14.55
N LEU A 116 7.02 6.22 13.69
CA LEU A 116 6.04 5.18 13.95
C LEU A 116 6.62 3.77 13.78
N LYS A 117 6.69 3.07 14.91
CA LYS A 117 6.87 1.61 15.00
C LYS A 117 5.73 0.98 15.78
N VAL A 118 5.37 -0.25 15.44
CA VAL A 118 4.29 -1.00 16.10
C VAL A 118 4.80 -2.41 16.36
N GLU A 119 5.00 -2.82 17.61
CA GLU A 119 5.38 -4.20 17.97
C GLU A 119 6.56 -4.76 17.15
N GLY A 120 7.67 -4.00 17.06
CA GLY A 120 8.87 -4.36 16.27
C GLY A 120 8.76 -4.10 14.77
N TRP A 121 7.57 -3.77 14.26
CA TRP A 121 7.37 -3.46 12.84
C TRP A 121 7.70 -2.00 12.52
N LEU A 122 8.41 -1.82 11.42
CA LEU A 122 8.47 -0.54 10.72
C LEU A 122 7.13 -0.28 10.03
N MET A 123 6.79 0.99 9.84
CA MET A 123 5.56 1.40 9.18
C MET A 123 5.90 2.25 7.95
N LEU A 124 5.20 2.06 6.83
CA LEU A 124 5.25 3.03 5.73
C LEU A 124 4.66 4.36 6.20
N THR A 125 5.15 5.51 5.72
CA THR A 125 4.50 6.81 5.92
C THR A 125 3.02 6.74 5.54
N LEU A 126 2.19 7.63 6.09
CA LEU A 126 0.74 7.63 5.81
C LEU A 126 0.46 7.67 4.30
N ASP A 127 1.16 8.54 3.57
CA ASP A 127 0.98 8.71 2.14
C ASP A 127 1.38 7.45 1.34
N ALA A 128 2.47 6.79 1.74
CA ALA A 128 2.89 5.55 1.09
C ALA A 128 1.93 4.39 1.40
N HIS A 129 1.42 4.30 2.63
CA HIS A 129 0.41 3.31 2.98
C HIS A 129 -0.88 3.51 2.18
N ILE A 130 -1.33 4.76 2.02
CA ILE A 130 -2.46 5.09 1.14
C ILE A 130 -2.19 4.64 -0.30
N ALA A 131 -0.99 4.88 -0.85
CA ALA A 131 -0.64 4.42 -2.20
C ALA A 131 -0.79 2.90 -2.34
N THR A 132 -0.36 2.10 -1.34
CA THR A 132 -0.55 0.64 -1.37
C THR A 132 -2.04 0.25 -1.40
N LYS A 133 -2.89 1.00 -0.69
CA LYS A 133 -4.34 0.76 -0.64
C LYS A 133 -5.04 1.18 -1.93
N VAL A 134 -4.56 2.24 -2.60
CA VAL A 134 -5.00 2.62 -3.95
C VAL A 134 -4.75 1.46 -4.92
N ALA A 135 -3.54 0.89 -4.91
CA ALA A 135 -3.20 -0.26 -5.76
C ALA A 135 -4.09 -1.47 -5.48
N ALA A 136 -4.32 -1.80 -4.20
CA ALA A 136 -5.20 -2.91 -3.83
C ALA A 136 -6.65 -2.70 -4.29
N LEU A 137 -7.22 -1.51 -4.05
CA LEU A 137 -8.59 -1.19 -4.43
C LEU A 137 -8.80 -1.33 -5.94
N LEU A 138 -7.90 -0.77 -6.74
CA LEU A 138 -8.00 -0.78 -8.20
C LEU A 138 -8.07 -2.20 -8.79
N ASP A 139 -7.40 -3.17 -8.15
CA ASP A 139 -7.39 -4.57 -8.57
C ASP A 139 -8.65 -5.33 -8.15
N ARG A 140 -9.15 -5.10 -6.93
CA ARG A 140 -10.21 -5.94 -6.32
C ARG A 140 -11.50 -5.21 -5.95
N HIS A 141 -11.76 -4.04 -6.53
CA HIS A 141 -12.93 -3.18 -6.29
C HIS A 141 -14.29 -3.91 -6.36
N ALA A 142 -14.41 -4.98 -7.17
CA ALA A 142 -15.65 -5.76 -7.31
C ALA A 142 -15.87 -6.80 -6.19
N THR A 143 -15.01 -6.86 -5.17
CA THR A 143 -15.04 -7.87 -4.10
C THR A 143 -15.40 -7.27 -2.73
N GLU A 144 -15.69 -8.13 -1.74
CA GLU A 144 -15.85 -7.69 -0.34
C GLU A 144 -14.57 -7.05 0.21
N LYS A 145 -13.40 -7.62 -0.12
CA LYS A 145 -12.09 -7.01 0.21
C LYS A 145 -11.96 -5.61 -0.40
N GLY A 146 -12.45 -5.40 -1.62
CA GLY A 146 -12.48 -4.07 -2.25
C GLY A 146 -13.36 -3.05 -1.52
N ARG A 147 -14.51 -3.48 -0.96
CA ARG A 147 -15.34 -2.59 -0.12
C ARG A 147 -14.64 -2.24 1.20
N LYS A 148 -13.91 -3.19 1.79
CA LYS A 148 -13.07 -2.94 2.98
C LYS A 148 -11.97 -1.92 2.66
N ASP A 149 -11.20 -2.13 1.58
CA ASP A 149 -10.14 -1.20 1.16
C ASP A 149 -10.68 0.22 0.92
N ALA A 150 -11.88 0.35 0.34
CA ALA A 150 -12.49 1.66 0.15
C ALA A 150 -12.80 2.38 1.47
N ARG A 151 -13.30 1.67 2.49
CA ARG A 151 -13.53 2.26 3.83
C ARG A 151 -12.21 2.63 4.50
N GLU A 152 -11.21 1.77 4.39
CA GLU A 152 -9.87 2.01 4.92
C GLU A 152 -9.19 3.22 4.25
N LEU A 153 -9.28 3.34 2.93
CA LEU A 153 -8.77 4.51 2.20
C LEU A 153 -9.41 5.80 2.67
N VAL A 154 -10.74 5.80 2.86
CA VAL A 154 -11.45 6.98 3.38
C VAL A 154 -10.92 7.36 4.76
N ALA A 155 -10.77 6.39 5.67
CA ALA A 155 -10.25 6.64 7.01
C ALA A 155 -8.81 7.16 6.99
N LEU A 156 -7.94 6.60 6.14
CA LEU A 156 -6.55 7.03 6.00
C LEU A 156 -6.44 8.43 5.40
N ILE A 157 -7.18 8.73 4.33
CA ILE A 157 -7.25 10.07 3.73
C ILE A 157 -7.73 11.08 4.77
N ASP A 158 -8.79 10.74 5.51
CA ASP A 158 -9.35 11.62 6.54
C ASP A 158 -8.43 11.81 7.75
N SER A 159 -7.49 10.90 7.98
CA SER A 159 -6.47 11.01 9.03
C SER A 159 -5.29 11.93 8.67
N GLY A 160 -5.25 12.45 7.44
CA GLY A 160 -4.29 13.48 7.04
C GLY A 160 -3.45 13.17 5.79
N GLY A 161 -3.82 12.17 5.00
CA GLY A 161 -3.13 11.87 3.73
C GLY A 161 -3.23 13.04 2.76
N THR A 162 -2.12 13.40 2.12
CA THR A 162 -2.05 14.60 1.26
C THR A 162 -2.00 14.23 -0.22
N ALA A 163 -2.56 15.08 -1.08
CA ALA A 163 -2.44 14.93 -2.53
C ALA A 163 -0.96 14.88 -2.94
N ALA A 164 -0.18 15.86 -2.50
CA ALA A 164 1.24 15.97 -2.85
C ALA A 164 2.04 14.72 -2.47
N GLY A 165 1.92 14.24 -1.23
CA GLY A 165 2.68 13.09 -0.76
C GLY A 165 2.22 11.77 -1.39
N VAL A 166 0.91 11.54 -1.51
CA VAL A 166 0.42 10.28 -2.12
C VAL A 166 0.77 10.21 -3.60
N ILE A 167 0.60 11.30 -4.34
CA ILE A 167 0.95 11.35 -5.76
C ILE A 167 2.46 11.21 -5.96
N GLU A 168 3.28 11.77 -5.06
CA GLU A 168 4.73 11.55 -5.07
C GLU A 168 5.07 10.07 -5.01
N VAL A 169 4.53 9.37 -4.01
CA VAL A 169 4.80 7.93 -3.83
C VAL A 169 4.30 7.14 -5.02
N LEU A 170 3.08 7.43 -5.50
CA LEU A 170 2.50 6.76 -6.67
C LEU A 170 3.40 6.93 -7.90
N LEU A 171 3.83 8.14 -8.23
CA LEU A 171 4.69 8.37 -9.39
C LEU A 171 6.09 7.76 -9.22
N ALA A 172 6.68 7.84 -8.02
CA ALA A 172 8.02 7.32 -7.76
C ALA A 172 8.06 5.79 -7.81
N SER A 173 7.00 5.13 -7.34
CA SER A 173 6.94 3.66 -7.27
C SER A 173 6.18 3.01 -8.41
N CYS A 174 5.48 3.76 -9.28
CA CYS A 174 4.73 3.18 -10.39
C CYS A 174 5.65 2.41 -11.35
N GLY A 175 5.42 1.11 -11.46
CA GLY A 175 6.10 0.26 -12.43
C GLY A 175 5.40 0.21 -13.80
N GLY A 176 4.21 0.80 -13.92
CA GLY A 176 3.47 1.00 -15.17
C GLY A 176 3.76 2.35 -15.84
N PRO A 177 3.03 2.72 -16.90
CA PRO A 177 3.17 4.03 -17.52
C PRO A 177 2.80 5.14 -16.53
N ALA A 178 3.74 6.02 -16.20
CA ALA A 178 3.50 7.12 -15.26
C ALA A 178 2.37 8.06 -15.72
N GLY A 179 2.15 8.18 -17.03
CA GLY A 179 1.05 8.93 -17.63
C GLY A 179 -0.35 8.41 -17.27
N ASP A 180 -0.47 7.16 -16.81
CA ASP A 180 -1.76 6.55 -16.43
C ASP A 180 -2.12 6.84 -14.96
N VAL A 181 -1.19 7.38 -14.16
CA VAL A 181 -1.42 7.66 -12.73
C VAL A 181 -2.61 8.60 -12.49
N PRO A 182 -2.80 9.72 -13.23
CA PRO A 182 -4.00 10.56 -13.09
C PRO A 182 -5.31 9.79 -13.28
N ASP A 183 -5.35 8.85 -14.24
CA ASP A 183 -6.54 8.06 -14.54
C ASP A 183 -6.81 7.01 -13.45
N HIS A 184 -5.76 6.41 -12.89
CA HIS A 184 -5.87 5.52 -11.73
C HIS A 184 -6.37 6.24 -10.49
N VAL A 185 -5.91 7.46 -10.25
CA VAL A 185 -6.40 8.33 -9.16
C VAL A 185 -7.87 8.68 -9.38
N ARG A 186 -8.24 9.11 -10.60
CA ARG A 186 -9.65 9.40 -10.95
C ARG A 186 -10.54 8.20 -10.71
N THR A 187 -10.14 7.03 -11.21
CA THR A 187 -10.87 5.76 -11.01
C THR A 187 -11.04 5.45 -9.52
N THR A 188 -10.00 5.65 -8.72
CA THR A 188 -10.07 5.44 -7.26
C THR A 188 -11.13 6.32 -6.62
N PHE A 189 -11.11 7.63 -6.90
CA PHE A 189 -12.10 8.56 -6.35
C PHE A 189 -13.52 8.35 -6.89
N GLU A 190 -13.71 7.76 -8.06
CA GLU A 190 -15.02 7.34 -8.56
C GLU A 190 -15.58 6.13 -7.79
N LEU A 191 -14.70 5.24 -7.33
CA LEU A 191 -15.05 4.02 -6.60
C LEU A 191 -15.36 4.31 -5.12
N LEU A 192 -14.57 5.17 -4.46
CA LEU A 192 -14.65 5.42 -3.01
C LEU A 192 -16.07 5.78 -2.53
N PRO A 193 -16.80 6.76 -3.12
CA PRO A 193 -18.16 7.09 -2.71
C PRO A 193 -19.14 5.92 -2.69
N LYS A 194 -19.02 5.02 -3.67
CA LYS A 194 -19.94 3.91 -3.88
C LYS A 194 -19.62 2.77 -2.93
N LEU A 195 -18.34 2.41 -2.83
CA LEU A 195 -17.88 1.24 -2.08
C LEU A 195 -17.77 1.50 -0.57
N ALA A 196 -17.40 2.71 -0.16
CA ALA A 196 -17.35 3.10 1.25
C ALA A 196 -18.70 3.56 1.81
N GLY A 197 -19.73 3.72 0.97
CA GLY A 197 -21.06 4.14 1.41
C GLY A 197 -21.13 5.59 1.87
N LEU A 198 -20.39 6.49 1.21
CA LEU A 198 -20.31 7.91 1.61
C LEU A 198 -21.67 8.62 1.48
N ASN A 199 -21.98 9.46 2.46
CA ASN A 199 -23.16 10.33 2.43
C ASN A 199 -22.97 11.51 1.45
N GLN A 200 -24.01 12.32 1.23
CA GLN A 200 -23.96 13.41 0.24
C GLN A 200 -22.92 14.49 0.57
N LYS A 201 -22.69 14.80 1.85
CA LYS A 201 -21.70 15.79 2.28
C LYS A 201 -20.29 15.29 1.96
N ASP A 202 -20.00 14.05 2.33
CA ASP A 202 -18.68 13.44 2.10
C ASP A 202 -18.42 13.24 0.61
N ARG A 203 -19.44 12.90 -0.18
CA ARG A 203 -19.34 12.84 -1.65
C ARG A 203 -18.86 14.15 -2.27
N ARG A 204 -19.34 15.30 -1.78
CA ARG A 204 -18.90 16.62 -2.28
C ARG A 204 -17.46 16.90 -1.89
N ARG A 205 -17.07 16.57 -0.66
CA ARG A 205 -15.68 16.69 -0.19
C ARG A 205 -14.75 15.82 -1.03
N TYR A 206 -15.08 14.56 -1.25
CA TYR A 206 -14.29 13.63 -2.04
C TYR A 206 -14.23 14.00 -3.52
N ALA A 207 -15.26 14.63 -4.08
CA ALA A 207 -15.19 15.22 -5.43
C ALA A 207 -14.22 16.41 -5.51
N SER A 208 -14.02 17.14 -4.42
CA SER A 208 -12.99 18.19 -4.36
C SER A 208 -11.60 17.59 -4.26
N LEU A 209 -11.40 16.60 -3.37
CA LEU A 209 -10.13 15.88 -3.23
C LEU A 209 -9.74 15.17 -4.54
N ALA A 210 -10.70 14.59 -5.25
CA ALA A 210 -10.46 13.98 -6.55
C ALA A 210 -9.84 14.94 -7.55
N ARG A 211 -10.34 16.18 -7.62
CA ARG A 211 -9.79 17.23 -8.50
C ARG A 211 -8.38 17.61 -8.08
N GLU A 212 -8.19 17.87 -6.79
CA GLU A 212 -6.89 18.23 -6.22
C GLU A 212 -5.81 17.17 -6.52
N TRP A 213 -6.12 15.89 -6.32
CA TRP A 213 -5.16 14.80 -6.53
C TRP A 213 -4.86 14.57 -8.02
N VAL A 214 -5.86 14.69 -8.89
CA VAL A 214 -5.66 14.58 -10.34
C VAL A 214 -4.83 15.76 -10.85
N GLU A 215 -5.14 16.99 -10.42
CA GLU A 215 -4.39 18.19 -10.79
C GLU A 215 -2.93 18.12 -10.33
N GLU A 216 -2.67 17.61 -9.11
CA GLU A 216 -1.32 17.39 -8.59
C GLU A 216 -0.55 16.37 -9.43
N ALA A 217 -1.19 15.25 -9.81
CA ALA A 217 -0.58 14.24 -10.67
C ALA A 217 -0.21 14.81 -12.05
N GLU A 218 -1.13 15.53 -12.68
CA GLU A 218 -0.90 16.19 -13.98
C GLU A 218 0.17 17.29 -13.90
N LEU A 219 0.21 18.04 -12.79
CA LEU A 219 1.24 19.06 -12.56
C LEU A 219 2.63 18.46 -12.44
N ARG A 220 2.79 17.38 -11.66
CA ARG A 220 4.09 16.70 -11.51
C ARG A 220 4.56 16.05 -12.81
N LEU A 221 3.66 15.42 -13.56
CA LEU A 221 3.99 14.86 -14.88
C LEU A 221 4.46 15.93 -15.87
N ARG A 222 3.78 17.10 -15.92
CA ARG A 222 4.21 18.23 -16.75
C ARG A 222 5.59 18.75 -16.35
N ARG A 223 5.83 18.95 -15.06
CA ARG A 223 7.15 19.39 -14.55
C ARG A 223 8.26 18.39 -14.90
N ALA A 224 7.98 17.09 -14.83
CA ALA A 224 8.93 16.07 -15.22
C ALA A 224 9.24 16.13 -16.73
N ALA A 225 8.22 16.32 -17.58
CA ALA A 225 8.41 16.47 -19.02
C ALA A 225 9.22 17.74 -19.38
N ASP A 226 8.91 18.87 -18.74
CA ASP A 226 9.59 20.15 -18.97
C ASP A 226 11.05 20.12 -18.46
N GLY A 227 11.31 19.43 -17.35
CA GLY A 227 12.66 19.24 -16.80
C GLY A 227 13.56 18.34 -17.66
N HIS A 228 12.99 17.46 -18.48
CA HIS A 228 13.73 16.64 -19.45
C HIS A 228 13.96 17.37 -20.80
N ALA A 229 13.34 18.54 -21.01
CA ALA A 229 13.50 19.37 -22.22
C ALA A 229 14.53 20.52 -22.03
N GLY A 230 15.60 20.28 -21.27
CA GLY A 230 16.76 21.19 -21.15
C GLY A 230 17.58 21.27 -22.44
N PRO A 231 18.29 22.40 -22.71
CA PRO A 231 18.58 22.85 -24.06
C PRO A 231 19.53 21.91 -24.81
N THR A 232 19.06 21.37 -25.94
CA THR A 232 19.95 20.98 -27.04
C THR A 232 20.67 22.24 -27.50
N LEU A 233 21.86 22.48 -26.95
CA LEU A 233 22.82 23.39 -27.53
C LEU A 233 23.11 22.89 -28.94
N SER A 234 22.47 23.52 -29.92
CA SER A 234 22.86 23.47 -31.32
C SER A 234 24.27 24.03 -31.40
N GLY A 235 25.26 23.15 -31.36
CA GLY A 235 26.65 23.46 -31.67
C GLY A 235 26.73 23.86 -33.13
N GLY A 236 26.66 25.17 -33.38
CA GLY A 236 27.15 25.77 -34.59
C GLY A 236 28.65 26.00 -34.46
N ALA A 237 29.43 25.26 -35.23
CA ALA A 237 30.67 25.68 -35.88
C ALA A 237 31.03 24.64 -36.95
#